data_AF-A0A7S0NBP9-F1
#
_entry.id   AF-A0A7S0NBP9-F1
#
_cell.length_a   1.000
_cell.length_b   1.000
_cell.length_c   1.000
_cell.angle_alpha   90.00
_cell.angle_beta   90.00
_cell.angle_gamma   90.00
#
_symmetry.space_group_name_H-M   'P 1'
#
loop_
_entity.id
_entity.type
_entity.pdbx_description
1 polymer ?
#
loop_
_entity_poly.entity_id
_entity_poly.type
_entity_poly.pdbx_seq_one_letter_code
_entity_poly.pdbx_strand_id
1 'polypeptide(L)'
;QAVQAGDRALLERCLAVADDHIVTNTVARLSPSDALALLEQLLLRLQARPGRGMQLAKWLRAVVVCHAGYLMAAPAARKHLTSLFQILDARVAMLRPLLTLAGRLDLLLAQHQHKRA
;
A
#
# COMPACT_ATOMS: atom_id res chain seq x y z
N GLN A 1 -20.67 0.49 2.04
CA GLN A 1 -21.36 1.71 1.56
C GLN A 1 -20.46 2.59 0.69
N ALA A 2 -19.35 3.16 1.17
CA ALA A 2 -18.46 4.01 0.33
C ALA A 2 -17.90 3.29 -0.92
N VAL A 3 -17.43 2.05 -0.74
CA VAL A 3 -16.87 1.22 -1.83
C VAL A 3 -17.93 0.89 -2.89
N GLN A 4 -19.14 0.54 -2.45
CA GLN A 4 -20.27 0.19 -3.33
C GLN A 4 -20.92 1.42 -3.98
N ALA A 5 -20.95 2.57 -3.29
CA ALA A 5 -21.54 3.81 -3.81
C ALA A 5 -20.58 4.61 -4.70
N GLY A 6 -19.31 4.18 -4.85
CA GLY A 6 -18.30 4.92 -5.62
C GLY A 6 -17.93 6.28 -5.03
N ASP A 7 -18.28 6.55 -3.76
CA ASP A 7 -18.00 7.83 -3.10
C ASP A 7 -16.51 7.92 -2.74
N ARG A 8 -15.77 8.54 -3.66
CA ARG A 8 -14.32 8.73 -3.53
C ARG A 8 -13.95 9.58 -2.32
N ALA A 9 -14.74 10.61 -1.98
CA ALA A 9 -14.41 11.52 -0.89
C ALA A 9 -14.57 10.82 0.46
N LEU A 10 -15.64 10.05 0.64
CA LEU A 10 -15.85 9.27 1.84
C LEU A 10 -14.79 8.16 1.97
N LEU A 11 -14.45 7.48 0.87
CA LEU A 11 -13.42 6.45 0.89
C LEU A 11 -12.05 7.03 1.27
N GLU A 12 -11.67 8.20 0.76
CA GLU A 12 -10.42 8.86 1.16
C GLU A 12 -10.37 9.19 2.65
N ARG A 13 -11.50 9.66 3.22
CA ARG A 13 -11.61 9.89 4.66
C ARG A 13 -11.44 8.61 5.47
N CYS A 14 -12.05 7.50 5.04
CA CYS A 14 -11.85 6.21 5.69
C CYS A 14 -10.39 5.77 5.62
N LEU A 15 -9.76 5.84 4.44
CA LEU A 15 -8.37 5.43 4.24
C LEU A 15 -7.35 6.33 4.96
N ALA A 16 -7.76 7.51 5.43
CA ALA A 16 -6.96 8.37 6.32
C ALA A 16 -6.75 7.77 7.71
N VAL A 17 -7.63 6.85 8.15
CA VAL A 17 -7.48 6.18 9.44
C VAL A 17 -6.30 5.21 9.39
N ALA A 18 -5.38 5.37 10.34
CA ALA A 18 -4.14 4.61 10.44
C ALA A 18 -4.07 3.70 11.68
N ASP A 19 -5.11 3.67 12.51
CA ASP A 19 -5.20 2.78 13.67
C ASP A 19 -5.43 1.33 13.21
N ASP A 20 -4.48 0.44 13.55
CA ASP A 20 -4.47 -0.94 13.06
C ASP A 20 -5.69 -1.75 13.57
N HIS A 21 -6.17 -1.46 14.78
CA HIS A 21 -7.31 -2.15 15.37
C HIS A 21 -8.62 -1.73 14.69
N ILE A 22 -8.77 -0.45 14.39
CA ILE A 22 -9.90 0.08 13.63
C ILE A 22 -9.88 -0.47 12.21
N VAL A 23 -8.73 -0.43 11.53
CA VAL A 23 -8.59 -0.92 10.15
C VAL A 23 -8.93 -2.41 10.07
N THR A 24 -8.34 -3.23 10.94
CA THR A 24 -8.57 -4.69 10.92
C THR A 24 -10.03 -5.03 11.22
N ASN A 25 -10.63 -4.42 12.25
CA ASN A 25 -12.04 -4.67 12.59
C ASN A 25 -12.98 -4.21 11.48
N THR A 26 -12.69 -3.08 10.85
CA THR A 26 -13.50 -2.55 9.75
C THR A 26 -13.47 -3.51 8.57
N VAL A 27 -12.27 -3.97 8.18
CA VAL A 27 -12.09 -4.88 7.05
C VAL A 27 -12.68 -6.27 7.33
N ALA A 28 -12.52 -6.80 8.54
CA ALA A 28 -13.06 -8.10 8.93
C ALA A 28 -14.59 -8.19 8.83
N ARG A 29 -15.29 -7.05 8.97
CA ARG A 29 -16.76 -6.95 8.87
C ARG A 29 -17.27 -6.74 7.45
N LEU A 30 -16.39 -6.57 6.46
CA LEU A 30 -16.79 -6.44 5.05
C LEU A 30 -17.29 -7.77 4.51
N SER A 31 -18.22 -7.70 3.56
CA SER A 31 -18.54 -8.86 2.73
C SER A 31 -17.33 -9.21 1.84
N PRO A 32 -17.22 -10.47 1.37
CA PRO A 32 -16.12 -10.86 0.49
C PRO A 32 -16.04 -10.04 -0.81
N SER A 33 -17.21 -9.67 -1.38
CA SER A 33 -17.28 -8.81 -2.57
C SER A 33 -16.80 -7.39 -2.27
N ASP A 34 -17.18 -6.81 -1.13
CA ASP A 34 -16.72 -5.49 -0.71
C ASP A 34 -15.21 -5.47 -0.44
N ALA A 35 -14.65 -6.55 0.11
CA ALA A 35 -13.22 -6.69 0.34
C ALA A 35 -12.43 -6.73 -0.99
N LEU A 36 -12.95 -7.42 -2.01
CA LEU A 36 -12.36 -7.43 -3.35
C LEU A 36 -12.41 -6.04 -4.00
N ALA A 37 -13.55 -5.37 -3.93
CA ALA A 37 -13.69 -4.01 -4.46
C ALA A 37 -12.77 -3.03 -3.72
N LEU A 38 -12.60 -3.18 -2.40
CA LEU A 38 -11.64 -2.39 -1.63
C LEU A 38 -10.19 -2.66 -2.06
N LEU A 39 -9.80 -3.92 -2.30
CA LEU A 39 -8.47 -4.28 -2.82
C LEU A 39 -8.18 -3.56 -4.14
N GLU A 40 -9.14 -3.57 -5.07
CA GLU A 40 -9.01 -2.88 -6.35
C GLU A 40 -8.83 -1.36 -6.16
N GLN A 41 -9.64 -0.75 -5.31
CA GLN A 41 -9.57 0.69 -5.01
C GLN A 41 -8.24 1.09 -4.32
N LEU A 42 -7.69 0.23 -3.47
CA LEU A 42 -6.39 0.44 -2.83
C LEU A 42 -5.26 0.36 -3.85
N LEU A 43 -5.30 -0.63 -4.75
CA LEU A 43 -4.29 -0.79 -5.81
C LEU A 43 -4.26 0.40 -6.76
N LEU A 44 -5.43 0.85 -7.21
CA LEU A 44 -5.57 2.02 -8.08
C LEU A 44 -4.87 3.24 -7.46
N ARG A 45 -5.10 3.47 -6.16
CA ARG A 45 -4.51 4.60 -5.42
C ARG A 45 -3.01 4.44 -5.21
N LEU A 46 -2.56 3.22 -4.93
CA LEU A 46 -1.15 2.92 -4.74
C LEU A 46 -0.34 3.15 -6.03
N GLN A 47 -0.89 2.76 -7.18
CA GLN A 47 -0.30 3.00 -8.49
C GLN A 47 -0.30 4.48 -8.85
N ALA A 48 -1.42 5.19 -8.62
CA ALA A 48 -1.52 6.62 -8.93
C ALA A 48 -0.60 7.48 -8.05
N ARG A 49 -0.41 7.11 -6.78
CA ARG A 49 0.41 7.86 -5.81
C ARG A 49 1.29 6.94 -4.96
N PRO A 50 2.45 6.50 -5.48
CA PRO A 50 3.34 5.58 -4.78
C PRO A 50 3.78 6.07 -3.38
N GLY A 51 3.90 7.38 -3.17
CA GLY A 51 4.26 7.98 -1.88
C GLY A 51 3.28 7.66 -0.74
N ARG A 52 2.04 7.26 -1.04
CA ARG A 52 1.05 6.83 -0.03
C ARG A 52 1.21 5.37 0.40
N GLY A 53 2.25 4.68 -0.07
CA GLY A 53 2.43 3.25 0.15
C GLY A 53 2.35 2.84 1.61
N MET A 54 2.99 3.58 2.52
CA MET A 54 2.99 3.27 3.95
C MET A 54 1.58 3.34 4.57
N GLN A 55 0.81 4.36 4.22
CA GLN A 55 -0.57 4.53 4.70
C GLN A 55 -1.48 3.41 4.17
N LEU A 56 -1.40 3.12 2.86
CA LEU A 56 -2.26 2.14 2.20
C LEU A 56 -1.87 0.69 2.54
N ALA A 57 -0.61 0.43 2.92
CA ALA A 57 -0.12 -0.90 3.26
C ALA A 57 -0.88 -1.55 4.42
N LYS A 58 -1.31 -0.75 5.41
CA LYS A 58 -2.10 -1.23 6.55
C LYS A 58 -3.44 -1.80 6.10
N TRP A 59 -4.14 -1.06 5.24
CA TRP A 59 -5.41 -1.47 4.64
C TRP A 59 -5.24 -2.68 3.71
N LEU A 60 -4.21 -2.67 2.84
CA LEU A 60 -3.89 -3.78 1.95
C LEU A 60 -3.63 -5.07 2.73
N ARG A 61 -2.81 -4.99 3.79
CA ARG A 61 -2.51 -6.14 4.66
C ARG A 61 -3.78 -6.67 5.32
N ALA A 62 -4.60 -5.79 5.90
CA ALA A 62 -5.85 -6.19 6.54
C ALA A 62 -6.79 -6.92 5.56
N VAL A 63 -6.93 -6.41 4.33
CA VAL A 63 -7.78 -7.05 3.31
C VAL A 63 -7.25 -8.44 2.94
N VAL A 64 -5.95 -8.55 2.65
CA VAL A 64 -5.34 -9.82 2.27
C VAL A 64 -5.41 -10.85 3.40
N VAL A 65 -5.20 -10.45 4.64
CA VAL A 65 -5.21 -11.35 5.81
C VAL A 65 -6.62 -11.78 6.18
N CYS A 66 -7.56 -10.84 6.33
CA CYS A 66 -8.93 -11.15 6.78
C CYS A 66 -9.73 -11.93 5.74
N HIS A 67 -9.47 -11.71 4.45
CA HIS A 67 -10.24 -12.31 3.35
C HIS A 67 -9.43 -13.29 2.51
N ALA A 68 -8.32 -13.82 3.04
CA ALA A 68 -7.38 -14.68 2.31
C ALA A 68 -8.07 -15.87 1.61
N GLY A 69 -8.94 -16.59 2.32
CA GLY A 69 -9.62 -17.77 1.78
C GLY A 69 -10.48 -17.44 0.56
N TYR A 70 -11.24 -16.34 0.62
CA TYR A 70 -12.04 -15.87 -0.51
C TYR A 70 -11.16 -15.38 -1.67
N LEU A 71 -10.15 -14.55 -1.38
CA LEU A 71 -9.27 -13.99 -2.41
C LEU A 71 -8.48 -15.07 -3.17
N MET A 72 -8.10 -16.16 -2.50
CA MET A 72 -7.45 -17.29 -3.15
C MET A 72 -8.38 -18.07 -4.08
N ALA A 73 -9.66 -18.19 -3.73
CA ALA A 73 -10.67 -18.87 -4.52
C ALA A 73 -11.21 -18.00 -5.69
N ALA A 74 -11.16 -16.68 -5.57
CA ALA A 74 -11.72 -15.75 -6.54
C ALA A 74 -10.78 -15.49 -7.74
N PRO A 75 -11.15 -15.86 -8.99
CA PRO A 75 -10.31 -15.61 -10.16
C PRO A 75 -10.02 -14.14 -10.42
N ALA A 76 -10.99 -13.25 -10.11
CA ALA A 76 -10.85 -11.81 -10.24
C ALA A 76 -9.76 -11.25 -9.30
N ALA A 77 -9.64 -11.80 -8.08
CA ALA A 77 -8.63 -11.38 -7.11
C ALA A 77 -7.21 -11.73 -7.56
N ARG A 78 -7.03 -12.82 -8.31
CA ARG A 78 -5.70 -13.28 -8.77
C ARG A 78 -4.94 -12.18 -9.51
N LYS A 79 -5.59 -11.48 -10.45
CA LYS A 79 -4.96 -10.40 -11.22
C LYS A 79 -4.50 -9.26 -10.30
N HIS A 80 -5.33 -8.89 -9.33
CA HIS A 80 -5.02 -7.85 -8.35
C HIS A 80 -3.87 -8.25 -7.42
N LEU A 81 -3.84 -9.49 -6.94
CA LEU A 81 -2.76 -10.02 -6.11
C LEU A 81 -1.44 -10.10 -6.88
N THR A 82 -1.46 -10.52 -8.14
CA THR A 82 -0.27 -10.51 -9.00
C THR A 82 0.25 -9.08 -9.20
N SER A 83 -0.64 -8.11 -9.46
CA SER A 83 -0.25 -6.71 -9.58
C SER A 83 0.33 -6.16 -8.28
N LEU A 84 -0.28 -6.49 -7.13
CA LEU A 84 0.24 -6.11 -5.81
C LEU A 84 1.66 -6.65 -5.61
N PHE A 85 1.88 -7.93 -5.92
CA PHE A 85 3.19 -8.57 -5.81
C PHE A 85 4.23 -7.85 -6.67
N GLN A 86 3.93 -7.57 -7.94
CA GLN A 86 4.83 -6.85 -8.85
C GLN A 86 5.19 -5.45 -8.34
N ILE A 87 4.21 -4.72 -7.78
CA ILE A 87 4.46 -3.39 -7.19
C ILE A 87 5.41 -3.51 -6.00
N LEU A 88 5.19 -4.49 -5.11
CA LEU A 88 6.04 -4.69 -3.94
C LEU A 88 7.45 -5.12 -4.33
N ASP A 89 7.57 -6.05 -5.26
CA ASP A 89 8.85 -6.56 -5.76
C ASP A 89 9.69 -5.44 -6.39
N ALA A 90 9.08 -4.62 -7.24
CA ALA A 90 9.73 -3.44 -7.82
C ALA A 90 10.23 -2.45 -6.75
N ARG A 91 9.47 -2.25 -5.66
CA ARG A 91 9.91 -1.38 -4.55
C ARG A 91 11.07 -1.98 -3.76
N VAL A 92 11.01 -3.28 -3.47
CA VAL A 92 12.08 -3.98 -2.76
C VAL A 92 13.36 -3.97 -3.58
N ALA A 93 13.26 -4.21 -4.90
CA ALA A 93 14.40 -4.15 -5.82
C ALA A 93 15.10 -2.78 -5.81
N MET A 94 14.36 -1.69 -5.63
CA MET A 94 14.89 -0.32 -5.56
C MET A 94 15.59 0.01 -4.22
N LEU A 95 15.38 -0.77 -3.17
CA LEU A 95 15.93 -0.47 -1.84
C LEU A 95 17.47 -0.43 -1.85
N ARG A 96 18.11 -1.46 -2.43
CA ARG A 96 19.57 -1.57 -2.43
C ARG A 96 20.26 -0.45 -3.25
N PRO A 97 19.80 -0.12 -4.47
CA PRO A 97 20.30 1.05 -5.20
C PRO A 97 20.15 2.36 -4.42
N LEU A 98 18.99 2.60 -3.79
CA LEU A 98 18.72 3.83 -3.05
C LEU A 98 19.59 3.98 -1.81
N LEU A 99 19.80 2.91 -1.05
CA LEU A 99 20.72 2.91 0.10
C LEU A 99 22.16 3.20 -0.34
N THR A 100 22.58 2.63 -1.47
CA THR A 100 23.92 2.88 -2.03
C THR A 100 24.09 4.34 -2.45
N LEU A 101 23.06 4.93 -3.06
CA LEU A 101 23.06 6.35 -3.43
C LEU A 101 23.09 7.24 -2.19
N ALA A 102 22.26 6.95 -1.18
CA ALA A 102 22.21 7.70 0.08
C ALA A 102 23.59 7.76 0.74
N GLY A 103 24.26 6.61 0.91
CA GLY A 103 25.59 6.58 1.50
C GLY A 103 26.66 7.35 0.71
N ARG A 104 26.57 7.37 -0.63
CA ARG A 104 27.47 8.20 -1.46
C ARG A 104 27.20 9.70 -1.30
N LEU A 105 25.93 10.09 -1.21
CA LEU A 105 25.55 11.48 -0.97
C LEU A 105 26.01 11.96 0.41
N ASP A 106 25.84 11.13 1.45
CA ASP A 106 26.30 11.44 2.81
C ASP A 106 27.81 11.68 2.85
N LEU A 107 28.59 10.84 2.17
CA LEU A 107 30.05 11.01 2.07
C LEU A 107 30.42 12.33 1.38
N LEU A 108 29.78 12.67 0.27
CA LEU A 108 30.04 13.92 -0.46
C LEU A 108 29.67 15.16 0.37
N LEU A 109 28.55 15.10 1.09
CA LEU A 109 28.10 16.18 1.97
C LEU A 109 29.07 16.38 3.14
N ALA A 110 29.54 15.31 3.77
CA ALA A 110 30.54 15.37 4.84
C ALA A 110 31.88 15.95 4.35
N GLN A 111 32.34 15.56 3.16
CA GLN A 111 33.56 16.13 2.55
C GLN A 111 33.41 17.64 2.26
N HIS A 112 32.24 18.07 1.79
CA HIS A 112 31.98 19.49 1.51
C HIS A 112 31.94 20.34 2.78
N GLN A 113 31.37 19.81 3.87
CA GLN A 113 31.36 20.47 5.17
C GLN A 113 32.79 20.60 5.74
N HIS A 114 33.60 19.53 5.66
CA HIS A 114 34.98 19.56 6.14
C HIS A 114 35.86 20.55 5.35
N LYS A 115 35.61 20.78 4.06
CA LYS A 115 36.37 21.78 3.26
C LYS A 115 35.98 23.23 3.57
N ARG A 116 34.86 23.47 4.25
CA ARG A 116 34.35 24.80 4.60
C ARG A 116 34.68 25.23 6.03
N ALA A 117 35.03 24.27 6.90
CA ALA A 117 35.59 24.51 8.22
C ALA A 117 37.09 24.78 8.13
#